data_AF-H9DUX4-F1
#
_entry.id   AF-H9DUX4-F1
#
_cell.length_a   1.000
_cell.length_b   1.000
_cell.length_c   1.000
_cell.angle_alpha   90.00
_cell.angle_beta   90.00
_cell.angle_gamma   90.00
#
_symmetry.space_group_name_H-M   'P 1'
#
loop_
_entity.id
_entity.type
_entity.pdbx_description
1 polymer ?
#
loop_
_entity_poly.entity_id
_entity_poly.type
_entity_poly.pdbx_seq_one_letter_code
_entity_poly.pdbx_strand_id
1 'polypeptide(L)'
;SELAYRTRVLGQFLAWLLDGYVLGLVRACFYVTESMGQKNTLRFYRHEVWAKLQELAFRGHVSKGQLEELSPAQVASLPKTAMVSSLRFIPKADSMRPITRVIKANAKSRHHQSNMRELLDILGVCARSTPPLLGFTVWGMNDIHQKLRPLAATQKDKPQRLYFVKVDVSGAYESLPHNKIIEVIGQALTPVQEDAFVIRRYAKIWSDAYEGLKKSFTRQADFMEDNIGSTNMKGFVMTMQRERKLHNAILVEQTFSSDLHGRDALQFFTQMLTGGVVKFGKKMFRQYRGIPQGSVVSSLLCCLCYGHMENNLFKDMNLNGGCLMRLVDDFLLITPDLHQAQTFFKTLLAGVQDYGLVVNPQKVVVNFQVSEDLGASPKVRMLPASCLFPWCGLLLDTHTLDVYKDYSSYAGLSLRYSFTLGFSQRAGVHMKKKLMGLLRLKCHAIFLDFMSNSVEAVYGNVYKLVLLHAWRFHVCAQSLPFGQTVAKNPAYFLHMILDMAAYVNRLIRLCNKGVSLGSRHQTRPK
;
A
#
# COMPACT_ATOMS: atom_id res chain seq x y z
N SER A 1 29.83 -8.25 41.81
CA SER A 1 31.12 -7.54 41.87
C SER A 1 30.86 -6.04 41.86
N GLU A 2 31.76 -5.25 42.43
CA GLU A 2 31.70 -3.78 42.42
C GLU A 2 31.60 -3.21 40.98
N LEU A 3 32.37 -3.79 40.05
CA LEU A 3 32.33 -3.41 38.62
C LEU A 3 30.92 -3.54 38.02
N ALA A 4 30.17 -4.59 38.35
CA ALA A 4 28.82 -4.78 37.87
C ALA A 4 27.86 -3.71 38.43
N TYR A 5 28.03 -3.34 39.69
CA TYR A 5 27.25 -2.27 40.31
C TYR A 5 27.54 -0.90 39.67
N ARG A 6 28.83 -0.54 39.51
CA ARG A 6 29.24 0.71 38.85
C ARG A 6 28.74 0.79 37.40
N THR A 7 28.86 -0.31 36.64
CA THR A 7 28.32 -0.41 35.27
C THR A 7 26.81 -0.20 35.23
N ARG A 8 26.07 -0.77 36.19
CA ARG A 8 24.61 -0.58 36.29
C ARG A 8 24.24 0.87 36.59
N VAL A 9 24.91 1.50 37.55
CA VAL A 9 24.67 2.91 37.90
C VAL A 9 24.96 3.83 36.72
N LEU A 10 26.10 3.64 36.04
CA LEU A 10 26.43 4.39 34.82
C LEU A 10 25.37 4.18 33.73
N GLY A 11 24.93 2.94 33.51
CA GLY A 11 23.87 2.63 32.53
C GLY A 11 22.55 3.33 32.86
N GLN A 12 22.16 3.39 34.14
CA GLN A 12 20.97 4.11 34.60
C GLN A 12 21.10 5.62 34.40
N PHE A 13 22.26 6.19 34.71
CA PHE A 13 22.55 7.61 34.47
C PHE A 13 22.49 7.95 32.97
N LEU A 14 23.11 7.15 32.11
CA LEU A 14 23.08 7.36 30.66
C LEU A 14 21.67 7.21 30.09
N ALA A 15 20.88 6.25 30.59
CA ALA A 15 19.48 6.11 30.20
C ALA A 15 18.66 7.35 30.57
N TRP A 16 18.83 7.88 31.79
CA TRP A 16 18.20 9.13 32.21
C TRP A 16 18.67 10.34 31.38
N LEU A 17 19.97 10.46 31.12
CA LEU A 17 20.54 11.54 30.34
C LEU A 17 19.96 11.55 28.91
N LEU A 18 19.88 10.38 28.27
CA LEU A 18 19.37 10.29 26.90
C LEU A 18 17.84 10.45 26.83
N ASP A 19 17.09 9.69 27.63
CA ASP A 19 15.61 9.65 27.54
C ASP A 19 14.95 10.84 28.25
N GLY A 20 15.50 11.28 29.38
CA GLY A 20 14.99 12.41 30.14
C GLY A 20 15.47 13.74 29.58
N TYR A 21 16.79 13.95 29.54
CA TYR A 21 17.37 15.25 29.22
C TYR A 21 17.49 15.50 27.71
N VAL A 22 18.20 14.64 26.97
CA VAL A 22 18.45 14.86 25.53
C VAL A 22 17.16 14.81 24.72
N LEU A 23 16.32 13.79 24.91
CA LEU A 23 15.02 13.75 24.23
C LEU A 23 14.09 14.86 24.71
N GLY A 24 14.18 15.28 25.98
CA GLY A 24 13.48 16.45 26.49
C GLY A 24 13.85 17.72 25.74
N LEU A 25 15.16 17.98 25.57
CA LEU A 25 15.69 19.12 24.84
C LEU A 25 15.27 19.09 23.37
N VAL A 26 15.39 17.93 22.71
CA VAL A 26 14.95 17.76 21.32
C VAL A 26 13.46 18.07 21.17
N ARG A 27 12.59 17.57 22.09
CA ARG A 27 11.15 17.86 22.07
C ARG A 27 10.84 19.34 22.34
N ALA A 28 11.61 19.97 23.23
CA ALA A 28 11.44 21.39 23.55
C ALA A 28 11.81 22.29 22.37
N CYS A 29 12.87 21.96 21.64
CA CYS A 29 13.38 22.80 20.55
C CYS A 29 12.80 22.47 19.17
N PHE A 30 12.43 21.20 18.93
CA PHE A 30 12.09 20.72 17.60
C PHE A 30 10.79 19.90 17.55
N TYR A 31 10.05 20.10 16.47
CA TYR A 31 9.07 19.15 15.97
C TYR A 31 9.77 18.10 15.11
N VAL A 32 9.68 16.84 15.50
CA VAL A 32 10.34 15.71 14.82
C VAL A 32 9.31 14.90 14.04
N THR A 33 9.53 14.72 12.74
CA THR A 33 8.63 13.96 11.87
C THR A 33 9.37 13.26 10.72
N GLU A 34 8.75 12.23 10.18
CA GLU A 34 9.10 11.64 8.89
C GLU A 34 8.73 12.57 7.72
N SER A 35 9.37 12.35 6.56
CA SER A 35 9.02 12.99 5.28
C SER A 35 8.72 11.93 4.23
N MET A 36 7.75 12.20 3.36
CA MET A 36 7.49 11.35 2.20
C MET A 36 8.73 11.30 1.30
N GLY A 37 9.02 10.11 0.75
CA GLY A 37 10.15 9.88 -0.16
C GLY A 37 11.51 9.68 0.51
N GLN A 38 11.68 10.01 1.79
CA GLN A 38 12.98 9.96 2.49
C GLN A 38 13.17 8.70 3.37
N LYS A 39 12.37 7.66 3.11
CA LYS A 39 12.31 6.40 3.90
C LYS A 39 12.13 6.70 5.40
N ASN A 40 12.92 6.09 6.29
CA ASN A 40 12.83 6.29 7.73
C ASN A 40 13.71 7.43 8.26
N THR A 41 14.13 8.36 7.39
CA THR A 41 14.93 9.52 7.81
C THR A 41 14.04 10.51 8.55
N LEU A 42 14.46 10.93 9.75
CA LEU A 42 13.76 11.94 10.55
C LEU A 42 14.17 13.35 10.13
N ARG A 43 13.21 14.27 10.17
CA ARG A 43 13.42 15.70 9.98
C ARG A 43 13.08 16.44 11.27
N PHE A 44 13.88 17.45 11.56
CA PHE A 44 13.77 18.28 12.76
C PHE A 44 13.42 19.70 12.31
N TYR A 45 12.24 20.17 12.67
CA TYR A 45 11.78 21.53 12.37
C TYR A 45 11.72 22.33 13.66
N ARG A 46 12.09 23.61 13.62
CA ARG A 46 11.77 24.52 14.74
C ARG A 46 10.26 24.64 14.87
N HIS A 47 9.75 24.73 16.10
CA HIS A 47 8.30 24.78 16.35
C HIS A 47 7.60 25.93 15.62
N GLU A 48 8.21 27.11 15.55
CA GLU A 48 7.68 28.27 14.83
C GLU A 48 7.49 28.02 13.33
N VAL A 49 8.46 27.33 12.70
CA VAL A 49 8.43 27.01 11.27
C VAL A 49 7.36 25.96 11.03
N TRP A 50 7.32 24.93 11.88
CA TRP A 50 6.34 23.87 11.80
C TRP A 50 4.90 24.39 11.94
N ALA A 51 4.66 25.29 12.90
CA ALA A 51 3.34 25.90 13.10
C ALA A 51 2.88 26.67 11.85
N LYS A 52 3.77 27.45 11.23
CA LYS A 52 3.48 28.15 9.96
C LYS A 52 3.16 27.18 8.82
N LEU A 53 3.93 26.11 8.66
CA LEU A 53 3.68 25.09 7.63
C LEU A 53 2.34 24.38 7.83
N GLN A 54 1.99 24.03 9.07
CA GLN A 54 0.71 23.40 9.39
C GLN A 54 -0.47 24.34 9.11
N GLU A 55 -0.35 25.63 9.48
CA GLU A 55 -1.38 26.62 9.21
C GLU A 55 -1.60 26.82 7.72
N LEU A 56 -0.52 26.97 6.93
CA LEU A 56 -0.61 27.11 5.48
C LEU A 56 -1.26 25.88 4.82
N ALA A 57 -0.86 24.68 5.23
CA ALA A 57 -1.48 23.45 4.74
C ALA A 57 -2.97 23.37 5.10
N PHE A 58 -3.32 23.71 6.34
CA PHE A 58 -4.69 23.69 6.82
C PHE A 58 -5.59 24.70 6.07
N ARG A 59 -5.12 25.95 5.91
CA ARG A 59 -5.81 26.98 5.12
C ARG A 59 -6.06 26.52 3.69
N GLY A 60 -5.14 25.75 3.10
CA GLY A 60 -5.35 25.14 1.79
C GLY A 60 -6.60 24.25 1.73
N HIS A 61 -6.85 23.43 2.75
CA HIS A 61 -8.05 22.59 2.83
C HIS A 61 -9.34 23.41 2.97
N VAL A 62 -9.31 24.48 3.76
CA VAL A 62 -10.46 25.40 3.91
C VAL A 62 -10.74 26.15 2.62
N SER A 63 -9.71 26.70 1.97
CA SER A 63 -9.86 27.44 0.70
C SER A 63 -10.41 26.59 -0.45
N LYS A 64 -10.19 25.26 -0.41
CA LYS A 64 -10.71 24.31 -1.39
C LYS A 64 -12.15 23.84 -1.08
N GLY A 65 -12.77 24.39 -0.04
CA GLY A 65 -14.12 24.01 0.41
C GLY A 65 -14.19 22.58 0.96
N GLN A 66 -13.08 22.02 1.43
CA GLN A 66 -13.06 20.66 2.00
C GLN A 66 -13.48 20.65 3.47
N LEU A 67 -13.16 21.76 4.15
CA LEU A 67 -13.44 22.00 5.56
C LEU A 67 -14.08 23.37 5.71
N GLU A 68 -15.11 23.46 6.54
CA GLU A 68 -15.77 24.72 6.88
C GLU A 68 -15.81 24.91 8.39
N GLU A 69 -15.57 26.13 8.86
CA GLU A 69 -15.55 26.44 10.30
C GLU A 69 -16.97 26.39 10.87
N LEU A 70 -17.14 25.66 11.97
CA LEU A 70 -18.41 25.59 12.68
C LEU A 70 -18.54 26.77 13.65
N SER A 71 -19.71 27.41 13.64
CA SER A 71 -20.06 28.44 14.63
C SER A 71 -20.18 27.84 16.05
N PRO A 72 -20.01 28.64 17.12
CA PRO A 72 -20.16 28.15 18.48
C PRO A 72 -21.50 27.47 18.76
N ALA A 73 -22.59 27.96 18.17
CA ALA A 73 -23.92 27.36 18.28
C ALA A 73 -23.97 25.97 17.61
N GLN A 74 -23.39 25.83 16.42
CA GLN A 74 -23.31 24.53 15.73
C GLN A 74 -22.42 23.54 16.47
N VAL A 75 -21.33 24.01 17.10
CA VAL A 75 -20.47 23.17 17.94
C VAL A 75 -21.23 22.68 19.17
N ALA A 76 -22.04 23.53 19.79
CA ALA A 76 -22.87 23.16 20.94
C ALA A 76 -23.99 22.17 20.57
N SER A 77 -24.52 22.26 19.35
CA SER A 77 -25.55 21.35 18.83
C SER A 77 -24.98 20.01 18.32
N LEU A 78 -23.65 19.83 18.29
CA LEU A 78 -23.08 18.56 17.88
C LEU A 78 -23.52 17.44 18.85
N PRO A 79 -23.93 16.27 18.33
CA PRO A 79 -24.25 15.14 19.17
C PRO A 79 -23.10 14.81 20.13
N LYS A 80 -23.40 14.43 21.37
CA LYS A 80 -22.37 13.95 22.34
C LYS A 80 -21.64 12.68 21.86
N THR A 81 -22.15 12.06 20.79
CA THR A 81 -21.59 10.91 20.07
C THR A 81 -20.72 11.29 18.87
N ALA A 82 -20.70 12.56 18.46
CA ALA A 82 -19.92 13.03 17.32
C ALA A 82 -18.42 12.77 17.51
N MET A 83 -17.81 12.12 16.52
CA MET A 83 -16.39 11.82 16.56
C MET A 83 -15.59 13.03 16.12
N VAL A 84 -14.74 13.52 17.03
CA VAL A 84 -13.81 14.62 16.76
C VAL A 84 -12.43 14.07 16.45
N SER A 85 -11.95 14.40 15.26
CA SER A 85 -10.62 14.04 14.78
C SER A 85 -9.70 15.25 14.73
N SER A 86 -8.39 15.02 14.65
CA SER A 86 -7.34 16.04 14.47
C SER A 86 -6.50 15.69 13.25
N LEU A 87 -5.87 16.68 12.64
CA LEU A 87 -4.97 16.45 11.50
C LEU A 87 -3.52 16.41 11.97
N ARG A 88 -2.82 15.34 11.63
CA ARG A 88 -1.36 15.24 11.67
C ARG A 88 -0.83 15.44 10.26
N PHE A 89 0.06 16.40 10.07
CA PHE A 89 0.65 16.66 8.76
C PHE A 89 1.99 15.94 8.59
N ILE A 90 2.23 15.39 7.39
CA ILE A 90 3.50 14.77 6.99
C ILE A 90 4.05 15.53 5.77
N PRO A 91 5.28 16.06 5.80
CA PRO A 91 5.87 16.77 4.67
C PRO A 91 6.03 15.93 3.41
N LYS A 92 5.73 16.56 2.28
CA LYS A 92 6.12 16.16 0.92
C LYS A 92 7.13 17.19 0.37
N ALA A 93 7.59 16.99 -0.86
CA ALA A 93 8.56 17.88 -1.51
C ALA A 93 8.03 19.32 -1.66
N ASP A 94 6.74 19.46 -1.98
CA ASP A 94 6.07 20.72 -2.35
C ASP A 94 4.79 21.02 -1.53
N SER A 95 4.42 20.12 -0.60
CA SER A 95 3.11 20.14 0.05
C SER A 95 3.13 19.33 1.36
N MET A 96 2.00 19.28 2.07
CA MET A 96 1.83 18.51 3.30
C MET A 96 0.69 17.51 3.14
N ARG A 97 0.90 16.26 3.58
CA ARG A 97 -0.15 15.24 3.64
C ARG A 97 -0.89 15.31 4.98
N PRO A 98 -2.20 15.55 5.02
CA PRO A 98 -2.97 15.40 6.24
C PRO A 98 -3.21 13.92 6.56
N ILE A 99 -3.10 13.54 7.81
CA ILE A 99 -3.50 12.22 8.33
C ILE A 99 -4.43 12.45 9.51
N THR A 100 -5.64 11.93 9.40
CA THR A 100 -6.69 12.09 10.41
C THR A 100 -6.41 11.17 11.60
N ARG A 101 -6.39 11.74 12.81
CA ARG A 101 -6.21 11.04 14.09
C ARG A 101 -7.37 11.35 15.02
N VAL A 102 -8.00 10.31 15.56
CA VAL A 102 -9.03 10.46 16.60
C VAL A 102 -8.39 10.98 17.90
N ILE A 103 -8.90 12.08 18.46
CA ILE A 103 -8.21 12.87 19.51
C ILE A 103 -8.19 12.18 20.88
N LYS A 104 -9.20 11.35 21.17
CA LYS A 104 -9.34 10.72 22.49
C LYS A 104 -9.39 9.20 22.34
N ALA A 105 -8.51 8.50 23.05
CA ALA A 105 -8.58 7.06 23.24
C ALA A 105 -9.53 6.76 24.40
N ASN A 106 -10.82 6.56 24.10
CA ASN A 106 -11.83 6.18 25.09
C ASN A 106 -12.66 4.98 24.59
N ALA A 107 -13.59 4.48 25.41
CA ALA A 107 -14.45 3.38 24.99
C ALA A 107 -15.19 3.67 23.67
N LYS A 108 -15.63 4.93 23.48
CA LYS A 108 -16.32 5.38 22.26
C LYS A 108 -15.43 5.33 21.02
N SER A 109 -14.17 5.77 21.12
CA SER A 109 -13.23 5.73 20.00
C SER A 109 -12.87 4.30 19.62
N ARG A 110 -12.79 3.39 20.60
CA ARG A 110 -12.59 1.94 20.34
C ARG A 110 -13.77 1.33 19.62
N HIS A 111 -15.00 1.67 20.03
CA HIS A 111 -16.20 1.20 19.36
C HIS A 111 -16.29 1.72 17.93
N HIS A 112 -16.07 3.03 17.71
CA HIS A 112 -16.01 3.60 16.36
C HIS A 112 -14.94 2.93 15.48
N GLN A 113 -13.75 2.62 16.04
CA GLN A 113 -12.72 1.87 15.32
C GLN A 113 -13.12 0.42 15.03
N SER A 114 -13.97 -0.21 15.84
CA SER A 114 -14.53 -1.54 15.54
C SER A 114 -15.51 -1.44 14.38
N ASN A 115 -16.47 -0.52 14.45
CA ASN A 115 -17.47 -0.32 13.41
C ASN A 115 -16.82 0.10 12.08
N MET A 116 -15.73 0.89 12.11
CA MET A 116 -14.90 1.17 10.93
C MET A 116 -14.32 -0.09 10.31
N ARG A 117 -13.86 -1.05 11.12
CA ARG A 117 -13.32 -2.32 10.62
C ARG A 117 -14.44 -3.22 10.12
N GLU A 118 -15.58 -3.27 10.79
CA GLU A 118 -16.77 -4.00 10.34
C GLU A 118 -17.29 -3.47 9.01
N LEU A 119 -17.33 -2.14 8.82
CA LEU A 119 -17.64 -1.53 7.53
C LEU A 119 -16.63 -1.93 6.44
N LEU A 120 -15.33 -1.91 6.75
CA LEU A 120 -14.29 -2.38 5.82
C LEU A 120 -14.50 -3.85 5.45
N ASP A 121 -14.80 -4.67 6.44
CA ASP A 121 -14.99 -6.11 6.32
C ASP A 121 -16.20 -6.41 5.40
N ILE A 122 -17.35 -5.79 5.67
CA ILE A 122 -18.60 -5.95 4.90
C ILE A 122 -18.42 -5.44 3.46
N LEU A 123 -17.91 -4.22 3.27
CA LEU A 123 -17.62 -3.71 1.92
C LEU A 123 -16.60 -4.60 1.19
N GLY A 124 -15.65 -5.18 1.93
CA GLY A 124 -14.68 -6.13 1.39
C GLY A 124 -15.33 -7.43 0.94
N VAL A 125 -16.39 -7.90 1.60
CA VAL A 125 -17.20 -9.03 1.15
C VAL A 125 -17.96 -8.66 -0.12
N CYS A 126 -18.69 -7.54 -0.13
CA CYS A 126 -19.42 -7.05 -1.30
C CYS A 126 -18.51 -6.93 -2.54
N ALA A 127 -17.31 -6.36 -2.36
CA ALA A 127 -16.35 -6.19 -3.45
C ALA A 127 -15.79 -7.52 -3.99
N ARG A 128 -15.69 -8.58 -3.17
CA ARG A 128 -15.28 -9.91 -3.62
C ARG A 128 -16.40 -10.66 -4.32
N SER A 129 -17.62 -10.53 -3.83
CA SER A 129 -18.80 -11.20 -4.40
C SER A 129 -19.30 -10.52 -5.67
N THR A 130 -19.07 -9.22 -5.82
CA THR A 130 -19.40 -8.44 -7.02
C THR A 130 -18.14 -7.73 -7.56
N PRO A 131 -17.23 -8.46 -8.25
CA PRO A 131 -15.96 -7.90 -8.73
C PRO A 131 -16.07 -6.62 -9.57
N PRO A 132 -17.11 -6.41 -10.40
CA PRO A 132 -17.27 -5.16 -11.14
C PRO A 132 -17.25 -3.90 -10.26
N LEU A 133 -17.67 -3.96 -8.99
CA LEU A 133 -17.68 -2.78 -8.10
C LEU A 133 -16.32 -2.09 -7.97
N LEU A 134 -15.23 -2.83 -8.12
CA LEU A 134 -13.86 -2.31 -8.01
C LEU A 134 -13.29 -1.80 -9.35
N GLY A 135 -14.05 -1.91 -10.45
CA GLY A 135 -13.59 -1.55 -11.79
C GLY A 135 -12.24 -2.19 -12.13
N PHE A 136 -11.25 -1.37 -12.43
CA PHE A 136 -9.90 -1.81 -12.81
C PHE A 136 -8.88 -1.76 -11.66
N THR A 137 -9.36 -1.78 -10.41
CA THR A 137 -8.48 -1.77 -9.23
C THR A 137 -7.55 -2.99 -9.21
N VAL A 138 -6.27 -2.75 -8.89
CA VAL A 138 -5.29 -3.76 -8.47
C VAL A 138 -4.82 -3.43 -7.05
N TRP A 139 -4.65 -4.43 -6.18
CA TRP A 139 -4.26 -4.21 -4.78
C TRP A 139 -2.75 -4.30 -4.54
N GLY A 140 -2.00 -4.83 -5.50
CA GLY A 140 -0.54 -4.95 -5.40
C GLY A 140 0.08 -5.75 -6.52
N MET A 141 1.34 -6.13 -6.31
CA MET A 141 2.19 -6.73 -7.35
C MET A 141 1.65 -8.05 -7.91
N ASN A 142 0.89 -8.82 -7.12
CA ASN A 142 0.31 -10.08 -7.59
C ASN A 142 -0.82 -9.83 -8.60
N ASP A 143 -1.73 -8.90 -8.30
CA ASP A 143 -2.84 -8.53 -9.17
C ASP A 143 -2.32 -7.88 -10.46
N ILE A 144 -1.33 -6.99 -10.33
CA ILE A 144 -0.64 -6.38 -11.48
C ILE A 144 -0.03 -7.47 -12.35
N HIS A 145 0.65 -8.45 -11.76
CA HIS A 145 1.22 -9.56 -12.51
C HIS A 145 0.15 -10.38 -13.23
N GLN A 146 -0.96 -10.70 -12.55
CA GLN A 146 -2.06 -11.46 -13.17
C GLN A 146 -2.67 -10.73 -14.37
N LYS A 147 -2.81 -9.40 -14.29
CA LYS A 147 -3.33 -8.57 -15.39
C LYS A 147 -2.34 -8.43 -16.54
N LEU A 148 -1.04 -8.24 -16.25
CA LEU A 148 -0.01 -8.07 -17.27
C LEU A 148 0.39 -9.37 -17.98
N ARG A 149 0.34 -10.51 -17.29
CA ARG A 149 0.80 -11.80 -17.82
C ARG A 149 0.20 -12.19 -19.18
N PRO A 150 -1.12 -12.16 -19.41
CA PRO A 150 -1.67 -12.47 -20.73
C PRO A 150 -1.26 -11.46 -21.79
N LEU A 151 -1.22 -10.17 -21.46
CA LEU A 151 -0.81 -9.12 -22.39
C LEU A 151 0.66 -9.28 -22.80
N ALA A 152 1.54 -9.56 -21.85
CA ALA A 152 2.96 -9.81 -22.09
C ALA A 152 3.20 -11.05 -22.96
N ALA A 153 2.43 -12.13 -22.75
CA ALA A 153 2.50 -13.31 -23.58
C ALA A 153 2.11 -13.01 -25.05
N THR A 154 0.98 -12.32 -25.26
CA THR A 154 0.53 -11.91 -26.60
C THR A 154 1.52 -10.97 -27.27
N GLN A 155 2.08 -10.01 -26.54
CA GLN A 155 3.06 -9.05 -27.08
C GLN A 155 4.35 -9.73 -27.53
N LYS A 156 4.77 -10.82 -26.88
CA LYS A 156 5.97 -11.56 -27.26
C LYS A 156 5.76 -12.47 -28.47
N ASP A 157 4.56 -13.03 -28.59
CA ASP A 157 4.17 -13.84 -29.75
C ASP A 157 3.97 -12.97 -30.99
N LYS A 158 3.28 -11.84 -30.82
CA LYS A 158 3.02 -10.86 -31.88
C LYS A 158 3.39 -9.45 -31.42
N PRO A 159 4.67 -9.06 -31.57
CA PRO A 159 5.12 -7.72 -31.23
C PRO A 159 4.37 -6.67 -32.04
N GLN A 160 3.82 -5.69 -31.33
CA GLN A 160 3.14 -4.54 -31.92
C GLN A 160 3.45 -3.28 -31.11
N ARG A 161 3.17 -2.12 -31.70
CA ARG A 161 3.33 -0.85 -30.99
C ARG A 161 2.27 -0.74 -29.88
N LEU A 162 2.72 -0.39 -28.68
CA LEU A 162 1.86 -0.16 -27.52
C LEU A 162 1.91 1.30 -27.08
N TYR A 163 0.76 1.83 -26.72
CA TYR A 163 0.55 3.17 -26.20
C TYR A 163 0.26 3.09 -24.71
N PHE A 164 1.04 3.84 -23.94
CA PHE A 164 1.00 3.90 -22.49
C PHE A 164 0.51 5.27 -22.06
N VAL A 165 -0.44 5.27 -21.13
CA VAL A 165 -0.90 6.49 -20.46
C VAL A 165 -0.89 6.23 -18.96
N LYS A 166 -0.07 6.99 -18.23
CA LYS A 166 -0.09 7.04 -16.77
C LYS A 166 -0.69 8.36 -16.31
N VAL A 167 -1.60 8.27 -15.36
CA VAL A 167 -2.25 9.42 -14.73
C VAL A 167 -2.20 9.27 -13.21
N ASP A 168 -1.81 10.34 -12.51
CA ASP A 168 -1.81 10.45 -11.04
C ASP A 168 -2.89 11.45 -10.63
N VAL A 169 -3.83 11.00 -9.80
CA VAL A 169 -4.92 11.85 -9.30
C VAL A 169 -4.46 12.68 -8.10
N SER A 170 -4.67 13.99 -8.19
CA SER A 170 -4.36 14.94 -7.13
C SER A 170 -5.40 14.90 -6.02
N GLY A 171 -5.00 14.46 -4.82
CA GLY A 171 -5.84 14.53 -3.63
C GLY A 171 -7.07 13.63 -3.72
N ALA A 172 -6.90 12.41 -4.25
CA ALA A 172 -7.98 11.46 -4.51
C ALA A 172 -8.90 11.21 -3.30
N TYR A 173 -8.38 11.26 -2.08
CA TYR A 173 -9.21 11.10 -0.88
C TYR A 173 -9.92 12.39 -0.51
N GLU A 174 -9.25 13.53 -0.62
CA GLU A 174 -9.76 14.84 -0.19
C GLU A 174 -10.74 15.46 -1.18
N SER A 175 -10.74 15.03 -2.45
CA SER A 175 -11.55 15.59 -3.52
C SER A 175 -12.87 14.88 -3.78
N LEU A 176 -13.09 13.68 -3.23
CA LEU A 176 -14.32 12.91 -3.46
C LEU A 176 -15.57 13.64 -2.92
N PRO A 177 -16.57 13.95 -3.77
CA PRO A 177 -17.82 14.57 -3.33
C PRO A 177 -18.67 13.63 -2.47
N HIS A 178 -19.11 14.08 -1.29
CA HIS A 178 -19.85 13.21 -0.35
C HIS A 178 -21.12 12.61 -0.94
N ASN A 179 -21.86 13.38 -1.73
CA ASN A 179 -23.05 12.90 -2.46
C ASN A 179 -22.73 11.69 -3.34
N LYS A 180 -21.63 11.74 -4.10
CA LYS A 180 -21.21 10.63 -4.97
C LYS A 180 -20.75 9.42 -4.16
N ILE A 181 -20.03 9.62 -3.05
CA ILE A 181 -19.64 8.50 -2.18
C ILE A 181 -20.89 7.83 -1.60
N ILE A 182 -21.87 8.61 -1.14
CA ILE A 182 -23.14 8.07 -0.60
C ILE A 182 -23.88 7.26 -1.66
N GLU A 183 -23.97 7.78 -2.88
CA GLU A 183 -24.59 7.07 -4.01
C GLU A 183 -23.91 5.73 -4.27
N VAL A 184 -22.59 5.72 -4.48
CA VAL A 184 -21.84 4.51 -4.85
C VAL A 184 -21.83 3.47 -3.73
N ILE A 185 -21.60 3.90 -2.49
CA ILE A 185 -21.57 2.98 -1.34
C ILE A 185 -22.98 2.49 -1.02
N GLY A 186 -23.99 3.34 -1.20
CA GLY A 186 -25.39 2.94 -1.16
C GLY A 186 -25.69 1.84 -2.17
N GLN A 187 -25.32 2.01 -3.44
CA GLN A 187 -25.48 0.96 -4.45
C GLN A 187 -24.76 -0.35 -4.11
N ALA A 188 -23.60 -0.28 -3.46
CA ALA A 188 -22.85 -1.47 -3.04
C ALA A 188 -23.47 -2.20 -1.84
N LEU A 189 -24.10 -1.47 -0.90
CA LEU A 189 -24.67 -2.03 0.33
C LEU A 189 -26.17 -2.32 0.26
N THR A 190 -26.93 -1.64 -0.60
CA THR A 190 -28.38 -1.85 -0.76
C THR A 190 -28.77 -3.29 -1.05
N PRO A 191 -28.07 -4.03 -1.94
CA PRO A 191 -28.41 -5.42 -2.22
C PRO A 191 -28.24 -6.35 -1.02
N VAL A 192 -27.47 -5.95 -0.01
CA VAL A 192 -27.06 -6.79 1.13
C VAL A 192 -27.55 -6.27 2.48
N GLN A 193 -28.54 -5.37 2.49
CA GLN A 193 -28.99 -4.74 3.74
C GLN A 193 -29.56 -5.76 4.75
N GLU A 194 -30.30 -6.74 4.24
CA GLU A 194 -30.92 -7.80 5.03
C GLU A 194 -30.01 -9.02 5.21
N ASP A 195 -28.85 -9.04 4.53
CA ASP A 195 -27.88 -10.13 4.69
C ASP A 195 -27.13 -9.99 6.01
N ALA A 196 -26.91 -11.13 6.67
CA ALA A 196 -26.04 -11.24 7.82
C ALA A 196 -24.61 -11.61 7.41
N PHE A 197 -23.64 -11.07 8.14
CA PHE A 197 -22.22 -11.26 7.91
C PHE A 197 -21.57 -11.87 9.15
N VAL A 198 -20.57 -12.72 8.91
CA VAL A 198 -19.77 -13.32 9.97
C VAL A 198 -18.34 -12.78 9.92
N ILE A 199 -17.75 -12.53 11.08
CA ILE A 199 -16.33 -12.21 11.22
C ILE A 199 -15.65 -13.26 12.07
N ARG A 200 -14.68 -13.94 11.48
CA ARG A 200 -13.82 -14.91 12.13
C ARG A 200 -12.41 -14.36 12.30
N ARG A 201 -11.90 -14.39 13.53
CA ARG A 201 -10.50 -14.10 13.83
C ARG A 201 -9.80 -15.36 14.24
N TYR A 202 -8.66 -15.65 13.61
CA TYR A 202 -7.88 -16.84 13.89
C TYR A 202 -6.38 -16.56 13.79
N ALA A 203 -5.59 -17.29 14.56
CA ALA A 203 -4.15 -17.36 14.39
C ALA A 203 -3.82 -18.50 13.42
N LYS A 204 -3.14 -18.19 12.32
CA LYS A 204 -2.53 -19.17 11.43
C LYS A 204 -1.09 -19.42 11.88
N ILE A 205 -0.76 -20.66 12.20
CA ILE A 205 0.56 -21.09 12.68
C ILE A 205 1.14 -22.07 11.66
N TRP A 206 2.38 -21.86 11.22
CA TRP A 206 3.04 -22.74 10.23
C TRP A 206 4.54 -22.82 10.49
N SER A 207 5.16 -23.88 9.98
CA SER A 207 6.61 -24.02 10.00
C SER A 207 7.23 -23.37 8.76
N ASP A 208 8.14 -22.42 8.96
CA ASP A 208 8.94 -21.80 7.92
C ASP A 208 10.34 -22.42 7.89
N ALA A 209 10.78 -22.82 6.70
CA ALA A 209 12.07 -23.52 6.52
C ALA A 209 13.30 -22.72 7.01
N TYR A 210 13.21 -21.40 7.16
CA TYR A 210 14.35 -20.55 7.55
C TYR A 210 14.18 -19.88 8.91
N GLU A 211 12.93 -19.58 9.31
CA GLU A 211 12.63 -18.85 10.53
C GLU A 211 12.02 -19.73 11.63
N GLY A 212 11.76 -21.00 11.33
CA GLY A 212 11.09 -21.93 12.23
C GLY A 212 9.60 -21.63 12.34
N LEU A 213 9.03 -21.79 13.53
CA LEU A 213 7.60 -21.59 13.75
C LEU A 213 7.20 -20.11 13.57
N LYS A 214 6.23 -19.86 12.69
CA LYS A 214 5.63 -18.54 12.45
C LYS A 214 4.16 -18.54 12.82
N LYS A 215 3.67 -17.34 13.15
CA LYS A 215 2.24 -17.08 13.37
C LYS A 215 1.81 -15.78 12.68
N SER A 216 0.60 -15.75 12.16
CA SER A 216 -0.08 -14.54 11.68
C SER A 216 -1.51 -14.53 12.19
N PHE A 217 -2.01 -13.34 12.52
CA PHE A 217 -3.42 -13.16 12.90
C PHE A 217 -4.19 -12.70 11.68
N THR A 218 -5.28 -13.41 11.39
CA THR A 218 -6.18 -13.11 10.28
C THR A 218 -7.53 -12.75 10.84
N ARG A 219 -8.13 -11.70 10.29
CA ARG A 219 -9.53 -11.34 10.45
C ARG A 219 -10.17 -11.53 9.08
N GLN A 220 -11.13 -12.44 9.01
CA GLN A 220 -11.83 -12.79 7.78
C GLN A 220 -13.32 -12.55 7.98
N ALA A 221 -13.94 -11.93 6.99
CA ALA A 221 -15.36 -11.65 6.98
C ALA A 221 -15.96 -12.30 5.75
N ASP A 222 -17.13 -12.92 5.88
CA ASP A 222 -17.85 -13.60 4.81
C ASP A 222 -19.37 -13.46 5.06
N PHE A 223 -20.19 -13.79 4.05
CA PHE A 223 -21.63 -13.91 4.25
C PHE A 223 -21.94 -15.03 5.26
N MET A 224 -22.98 -14.83 6.06
CA MET A 224 -23.50 -15.91 6.89
C MET A 224 -24.23 -16.91 5.98
N GLU A 225 -23.67 -18.13 5.86
CA GLU A 225 -24.35 -19.23 5.16
C GLU A 225 -25.22 -20.01 6.17
N ASP A 226 -26.40 -20.45 5.73
CA ASP A 226 -27.33 -21.24 6.56
C ASP A 226 -26.80 -22.64 6.95
N ASN A 227 -25.69 -23.07 6.33
CA ASN A 227 -25.09 -24.37 6.59
C ASN A 227 -24.25 -24.36 7.88
N ILE A 228 -24.69 -25.12 8.89
CA ILE A 228 -24.02 -25.36 10.20
C ILE A 228 -22.53 -25.78 10.06
N GLY A 229 -22.12 -26.29 8.90
CA GLY A 229 -20.74 -26.65 8.58
C GLY A 229 -19.80 -25.45 8.47
N SER A 230 -20.22 -24.34 7.86
CA SER A 230 -19.35 -23.18 7.63
C SER A 230 -19.15 -22.34 8.89
N THR A 231 -20.12 -22.38 9.82
CA THR A 231 -20.07 -21.68 11.11
C THR A 231 -19.12 -22.31 12.13
N ASN A 232 -18.82 -23.61 12.06
CA ASN A 232 -17.83 -24.23 12.93
C ASN A 232 -16.40 -24.21 12.34
N MET A 233 -15.36 -24.34 13.18
CA MET A 233 -13.96 -24.30 12.73
C MET A 233 -13.59 -25.47 11.80
N LYS A 234 -14.19 -26.65 12.01
CA LYS A 234 -13.89 -27.84 11.19
C LYS A 234 -14.28 -27.63 9.73
N GLY A 235 -15.51 -27.19 9.45
CA GLY A 235 -15.95 -26.97 8.08
C GLY A 235 -15.24 -25.79 7.41
N PHE A 236 -14.95 -24.72 8.16
CA PHE A 236 -14.11 -23.62 7.65
C PHE A 236 -12.72 -24.10 7.21
N VAL A 237 -12.04 -24.90 8.02
CA VAL A 237 -10.73 -25.48 7.67
C VAL A 237 -10.84 -26.36 6.42
N MET A 238 -11.89 -27.20 6.33
CA MET A 238 -12.12 -28.05 5.16
C MET A 238 -12.33 -27.22 3.88
N THR A 239 -13.11 -26.15 3.93
CA THR A 239 -13.28 -25.23 2.79
C THR A 239 -11.97 -24.57 2.40
N MET A 240 -11.19 -24.06 3.37
CA MET A 240 -9.88 -23.45 3.11
C MET A 240 -8.87 -24.43 2.50
N GLN A 241 -8.94 -25.72 2.83
CA GLN A 241 -8.12 -26.77 2.22
C GLN A 241 -8.57 -27.09 0.80
N ARG A 242 -9.87 -27.22 0.56
CA ARG A 242 -10.46 -27.46 -0.76
C ARG A 242 -10.12 -26.34 -1.75
N GLU A 243 -10.14 -25.10 -1.28
CA GLU A 243 -9.75 -23.91 -2.05
C GLU A 243 -8.23 -23.73 -2.18
N ARG A 244 -7.42 -24.67 -1.65
CA ARG A 244 -5.94 -24.62 -1.65
C ARG A 244 -5.37 -23.36 -0.99
N LYS A 245 -6.11 -22.75 -0.06
CA LYS A 245 -5.69 -21.56 0.72
C LYS A 245 -4.92 -21.95 1.99
N LEU A 246 -5.01 -23.20 2.43
CA LEU A 246 -4.37 -23.72 3.63
C LEU A 246 -3.56 -24.99 3.36
N HIS A 247 -2.27 -24.96 3.68
CA HIS A 247 -1.35 -26.10 3.60
C HIS A 247 -0.37 -26.05 4.78
N ASN A 248 -0.11 -27.21 5.39
CA ASN A 248 0.90 -27.39 6.46
C ASN A 248 0.83 -26.33 7.57
N ALA A 249 -0.38 -25.99 8.01
CA ALA A 249 -0.63 -24.94 8.98
C ALA A 249 -1.78 -25.30 9.91
N ILE A 250 -1.70 -24.79 11.14
CA ILE A 250 -2.71 -24.93 12.19
C ILE A 250 -3.47 -23.60 12.30
N LEU A 251 -4.79 -23.68 12.36
CA LEU A 251 -5.64 -22.52 12.64
C LEU A 251 -6.16 -22.61 14.07
N VAL A 252 -6.00 -21.55 14.84
CA VAL A 252 -6.53 -21.43 16.20
C VAL A 252 -7.55 -20.30 16.22
N GLU A 253 -8.82 -20.63 16.45
CA GLU A 253 -9.89 -19.64 16.56
C GLU A 253 -9.64 -18.71 17.75
N GLN A 254 -9.82 -17.42 17.54
CA GLN A 254 -9.75 -16.43 18.61
C GLN A 254 -11.13 -15.91 18.96
N THR A 255 -11.90 -15.52 17.94
CA THR A 255 -13.25 -14.98 18.10
C THR A 255 -14.07 -15.25 16.83
N PHE A 256 -15.35 -15.54 17.01
CA PHE A 256 -16.35 -15.62 15.95
C PHE A 256 -17.50 -14.67 16.29
N SER A 257 -17.97 -13.88 15.33
CA SER A 257 -19.07 -12.92 15.49
C SER A 257 -20.00 -13.03 14.28
N SER A 258 -21.31 -13.07 14.50
CA SER A 258 -22.34 -13.28 13.48
C SER A 258 -23.39 -12.17 13.39
N ASP A 259 -23.34 -11.19 14.30
CA ASP A 259 -24.44 -10.23 14.50
C ASP A 259 -24.24 -8.94 13.69
N LEU A 260 -23.75 -9.07 12.46
CA LEU A 260 -23.41 -7.93 11.61
C LEU A 260 -24.33 -7.91 10.40
N HIS A 261 -25.02 -6.79 10.18
CA HIS A 261 -25.96 -6.65 9.07
C HIS A 261 -25.55 -5.52 8.13
N GLY A 262 -25.85 -5.67 6.84
CA GLY A 262 -25.56 -4.64 5.84
C GLY A 262 -26.24 -3.30 6.16
N ARG A 263 -27.45 -3.33 6.72
CA ARG A 263 -28.18 -2.12 7.17
C ARG A 263 -27.41 -1.30 8.22
N ASP A 264 -26.78 -1.98 9.19
CA ASP A 264 -26.02 -1.33 10.26
C ASP A 264 -24.74 -0.69 9.69
N ALA A 265 -24.11 -1.38 8.73
CA ALA A 265 -22.95 -0.86 8.01
C ALA A 265 -23.28 0.40 7.20
N LEU A 266 -24.41 0.39 6.48
CA LEU A 266 -24.88 1.54 5.70
C LEU A 266 -25.23 2.73 6.59
N GLN A 267 -25.94 2.48 7.70
CA GLN A 267 -26.27 3.51 8.68
C GLN A 267 -25.00 4.12 9.29
N PHE A 268 -24.06 3.28 9.72
CA PHE A 268 -22.79 3.72 10.28
C PHE A 268 -21.96 4.52 9.27
N PHE A 269 -21.86 4.05 8.02
CA PHE A 269 -21.17 4.76 6.94
C PHE A 269 -21.75 6.16 6.73
N THR A 270 -23.07 6.28 6.64
CA THR A 270 -23.77 7.55 6.43
C THR A 270 -23.51 8.52 7.59
N GLN A 271 -23.59 8.04 8.84
CA GLN A 271 -23.29 8.83 10.03
C GLN A 271 -21.81 9.26 10.08
N MET A 272 -20.89 8.37 9.72
CA MET A 272 -19.45 8.65 9.71
C MET A 272 -19.12 9.75 8.70
N LEU A 273 -19.65 9.65 7.47
CA LEU A 273 -19.33 10.58 6.40
C LEU A 273 -19.94 11.96 6.67
N THR A 274 -21.23 12.01 6.99
CA THR A 274 -21.95 13.28 7.25
C THR A 274 -21.57 13.91 8.59
N GLY A 275 -21.17 13.10 9.57
CA GLY A 275 -20.85 13.52 10.94
C GLY A 275 -19.40 13.94 11.17
N GLY A 276 -18.54 13.93 10.14
CA GLY A 276 -17.10 14.15 10.27
C GLY A 276 -16.74 15.54 10.78
N VAL A 277 -16.14 15.62 11.97
CA VAL A 277 -15.64 16.88 12.56
C VAL A 277 -14.14 16.80 12.81
N VAL A 278 -13.45 17.87 12.41
CA VAL A 278 -12.00 18.04 12.55
C VAL A 278 -11.72 19.22 13.48
N LYS A 279 -10.91 19.00 14.51
CA LYS A 279 -10.38 20.05 15.38
C LYS A 279 -9.00 20.48 14.88
N PHE A 280 -8.82 21.78 14.74
CA PHE A 280 -7.52 22.40 14.46
C PHE A 280 -7.32 23.62 15.37
N GLY A 281 -6.27 23.58 16.19
CA GLY A 281 -6.09 24.55 17.27
C GLY A 281 -7.25 24.54 18.27
N LYS A 282 -7.90 25.70 18.43
CA LYS A 282 -9.10 25.87 19.29
C LYS A 282 -10.41 25.78 18.51
N LYS A 283 -10.35 25.70 17.18
CA LYS A 283 -11.51 25.74 16.27
C LYS A 283 -11.94 24.35 15.83
N MET A 284 -13.21 24.25 15.44
CA MET A 284 -13.86 23.02 14.99
C MET A 284 -14.38 23.21 13.58
N PHE A 285 -14.17 22.23 12.73
CA PHE A 285 -14.50 22.29 11.31
C PHE A 285 -15.30 21.06 10.90
N ARG A 286 -16.27 21.24 10.02
CA ARG A 286 -17.02 20.16 9.40
C ARG A 286 -16.36 19.77 8.09
N GLN A 287 -16.24 18.46 7.85
CA GLN A 287 -15.77 17.94 6.57
C GLN A 287 -16.97 17.78 5.62
N TYR A 288 -16.97 18.51 4.51
CA TYR A 288 -18.02 18.45 3.49
C TYR A 288 -17.57 17.73 2.21
N ARG A 289 -16.26 17.54 2.05
CA ARG A 289 -15.67 16.87 0.90
C ARG A 289 -14.54 15.95 1.31
N GLY A 290 -14.46 14.82 0.61
CA GLY A 290 -13.44 13.81 0.78
C GLY A 290 -13.65 12.89 1.99
N ILE A 291 -12.72 11.94 2.13
CA ILE A 291 -12.68 10.92 3.17
C ILE A 291 -11.40 11.06 4.03
N PRO A 292 -11.44 10.67 5.31
CA PRO A 292 -10.35 10.89 6.24
C PRO A 292 -9.12 10.04 5.91
N GLN A 293 -8.01 10.67 5.52
CA GLN A 293 -6.76 9.93 5.27
C GLN A 293 -6.25 9.24 6.55
N GLY A 294 -5.82 7.99 6.44
CA GLY A 294 -5.38 7.18 7.59
C GLY A 294 -6.49 6.38 8.25
N SER A 295 -7.76 6.53 7.82
CA SER A 295 -8.81 5.57 8.15
C SER A 295 -8.62 4.26 7.37
N VAL A 296 -8.99 3.15 8.01
CA VAL A 296 -8.84 1.80 7.45
C VAL A 296 -9.76 1.54 6.26
N VAL A 297 -10.88 2.25 6.15
CA VAL A 297 -11.84 2.09 5.04
C VAL A 297 -11.52 2.94 3.82
N SER A 298 -10.75 4.03 3.98
CA SER A 298 -10.69 5.09 2.98
C SER A 298 -10.17 4.61 1.63
N SER A 299 -9.18 3.73 1.62
CA SER A 299 -8.66 3.16 0.37
C SER A 299 -9.74 2.38 -0.37
N LEU A 300 -10.53 1.56 0.32
CA LEU A 300 -11.61 0.79 -0.30
C LEU A 300 -12.75 1.70 -0.79
N LEU A 301 -13.16 2.71 -0.01
CA LEU A 301 -14.17 3.69 -0.42
C LEU A 301 -13.74 4.43 -1.69
N CYS A 302 -12.47 4.86 -1.76
CA CYS A 302 -11.91 5.49 -2.95
C CYS A 302 -11.92 4.54 -4.15
N CYS A 303 -11.52 3.28 -3.95
CA CYS A 303 -11.50 2.28 -5.02
C CYS A 303 -12.90 1.94 -5.55
N LEU A 304 -13.92 1.91 -4.69
CA LEU A 304 -15.32 1.70 -5.10
C LEU A 304 -15.83 2.90 -5.91
N CYS A 305 -15.54 4.14 -5.46
CA CYS A 305 -15.95 5.35 -6.19
C CYS A 305 -15.30 5.43 -7.59
N TYR A 306 -13.98 5.22 -7.67
CA TYR A 306 -13.30 5.20 -8.97
C TYR A 306 -13.62 3.95 -9.78
N GLY A 307 -13.94 2.81 -9.16
CA GLY A 307 -14.46 1.64 -9.85
C GLY A 307 -15.79 1.93 -10.55
N HIS A 308 -16.72 2.60 -9.85
CA HIS A 308 -17.98 3.04 -10.44
C HIS A 308 -17.76 4.04 -11.59
N MET A 309 -16.84 4.99 -11.43
CA MET A 309 -16.45 5.92 -12.52
C MET A 309 -15.89 5.18 -13.73
N GLU A 310 -14.93 4.29 -13.52
CA GLU A 310 -14.28 3.49 -14.55
C GLU A 310 -15.28 2.65 -15.33
N ASN A 311 -16.20 2.01 -14.61
CA ASN A 311 -17.26 1.24 -15.23
C ASN A 311 -18.21 2.11 -16.03
N ASN A 312 -18.32 3.41 -15.79
CA ASN A 312 -19.22 4.26 -16.58
C ASN A 312 -18.51 4.89 -17.79
N LEU A 313 -17.21 5.20 -17.65
CA LEU A 313 -16.45 5.92 -18.68
C LEU A 313 -15.58 5.03 -19.57
N PHE A 314 -15.16 3.86 -19.07
CA PHE A 314 -14.07 3.07 -19.63
C PHE A 314 -14.40 1.57 -19.81
N LYS A 315 -15.69 1.21 -19.96
CA LYS A 315 -16.14 -0.18 -20.13
C LYS A 315 -15.36 -0.92 -21.23
N ASP A 316 -15.08 -0.22 -22.32
CA ASP A 316 -14.51 -0.79 -23.53
C ASP A 316 -12.96 -0.74 -23.58
N MET A 317 -12.31 -0.18 -22.55
CA MET A 317 -10.85 0.04 -22.57
C MET A 317 -10.01 -1.24 -22.46
N ASN A 318 -10.62 -2.37 -22.11
CA ASN A 318 -9.95 -3.69 -22.14
C ASN A 318 -10.25 -4.49 -23.42
N LEU A 319 -11.09 -3.96 -24.32
CA LEU A 319 -11.32 -4.58 -25.61
C LEU A 319 -10.09 -4.40 -26.51
N ASN A 320 -9.94 -5.27 -27.51
CA ASN A 320 -8.89 -5.18 -28.54
C ASN A 320 -7.45 -5.18 -28.01
N GLY A 321 -7.20 -5.84 -26.87
CA GLY A 321 -5.86 -5.94 -26.29
C GLY A 321 -5.45 -4.77 -25.39
N GLY A 322 -6.40 -3.93 -24.99
CA GLY A 322 -6.20 -2.93 -23.94
C GLY A 322 -6.07 -3.54 -22.54
N CYS A 323 -5.32 -2.87 -21.67
CA CYS A 323 -5.14 -3.23 -20.26
C CYS A 323 -5.14 -1.96 -19.41
N LEU A 324 -6.28 -1.69 -18.78
CA LEU A 324 -6.42 -0.64 -17.77
C LEU A 324 -6.23 -1.24 -16.37
N MET A 325 -5.40 -0.57 -15.57
CA MET A 325 -5.16 -0.90 -14.16
C MET A 325 -5.11 0.36 -13.32
N ARG A 326 -5.60 0.27 -12.08
CA ARG A 326 -5.50 1.35 -11.10
C ARG A 326 -5.04 0.85 -9.74
N LEU A 327 -3.98 1.46 -9.20
CA LEU A 327 -3.58 1.27 -7.81
C LEU A 327 -3.98 2.52 -7.02
N VAL A 328 -5.17 2.48 -6.43
CA VAL A 328 -5.78 3.61 -5.71
C VAL A 328 -5.94 4.84 -6.60
N ASP A 329 -4.97 5.76 -6.61
CA ASP A 329 -4.95 7.06 -7.31
C ASP A 329 -4.03 7.08 -8.54
N ASP A 330 -3.23 6.04 -8.73
CA ASP A 330 -2.35 5.86 -9.90
C ASP A 330 -3.04 4.98 -10.96
N PHE A 331 -3.34 5.56 -12.13
CA PHE A 331 -3.89 4.86 -13.29
C PHE A 331 -2.80 4.51 -14.31
N LEU A 332 -2.94 3.38 -14.98
CA LEU A 332 -2.15 2.97 -16.14
C LEU A 332 -3.04 2.31 -17.18
N LEU A 333 -3.05 2.87 -18.40
CA LEU A 333 -3.58 2.21 -19.59
C LEU A 333 -2.42 1.78 -20.49
N ILE A 334 -2.49 0.53 -20.98
CA ILE A 334 -1.63 -0.01 -22.03
C ILE A 334 -2.56 -0.49 -23.15
N THR A 335 -2.43 0.01 -24.38
CA THR A 335 -3.28 -0.40 -25.50
C THR A 335 -2.54 -0.32 -26.84
N PRO A 336 -2.80 -1.21 -27.80
CA PRO A 336 -2.30 -1.06 -29.17
C PRO A 336 -3.05 0.03 -29.96
N ASP A 337 -4.20 0.50 -29.47
CA ASP A 337 -5.03 1.50 -30.14
C ASP A 337 -4.70 2.93 -29.66
N LEU A 338 -4.12 3.74 -30.56
CA LEU A 338 -3.78 5.13 -30.27
C LEU A 338 -5.02 5.98 -29.93
N HIS A 339 -6.16 5.73 -30.57
CA HIS A 339 -7.38 6.48 -30.33
C HIS A 339 -7.93 6.22 -28.92
N GLN A 340 -7.89 4.97 -28.45
CA GLN A 340 -8.22 4.64 -27.06
C GLN A 340 -7.29 5.34 -26.08
N ALA A 341 -5.97 5.33 -26.33
CA ALA A 341 -5.00 6.00 -25.48
C ALA A 341 -5.25 7.52 -25.41
N GLN A 342 -5.50 8.16 -26.55
CA GLN A 342 -5.81 9.60 -26.62
C GLN A 342 -7.14 9.93 -25.93
N THR A 343 -8.17 9.10 -26.10
CA THR A 343 -9.48 9.28 -25.46
C THR A 343 -9.36 9.18 -23.94
N PHE A 344 -8.71 8.13 -23.45
CA PHE A 344 -8.45 7.95 -22.01
C PHE A 344 -7.66 9.12 -21.41
N PHE A 345 -6.58 9.52 -22.09
CA PHE A 345 -5.75 10.67 -21.69
C PHE A 345 -6.57 11.96 -21.60
N LYS A 346 -7.33 12.30 -22.65
CA LYS A 346 -8.16 13.50 -22.72
C LYS A 346 -9.22 13.54 -21.62
N THR A 347 -9.96 12.44 -21.46
CA THR A 347 -11.03 12.34 -20.46
C THR A 347 -10.51 12.56 -19.04
N LEU A 348 -9.39 11.93 -18.68
CA LEU A 348 -8.81 12.13 -17.35
C LEU A 348 -8.15 13.50 -17.19
N LEU A 349 -7.49 14.03 -18.22
CA LEU A 349 -6.86 15.35 -18.15
C LEU A 349 -7.89 16.47 -17.98
N ALA A 350 -9.06 16.36 -18.62
CA ALA A 350 -10.20 17.25 -18.41
C ALA A 350 -10.76 17.17 -16.97
N GLY A 351 -10.51 16.05 -16.29
CA GLY A 351 -11.05 15.75 -14.97
C GLY A 351 -12.46 15.17 -15.03
N VAL A 352 -12.90 14.57 -13.92
CA VAL A 352 -14.25 14.01 -13.80
C VAL A 352 -14.91 14.61 -12.56
N GLN A 353 -15.64 15.72 -12.78
CA GLN A 353 -16.16 16.57 -11.72
C GLN A 353 -17.07 15.82 -10.73
N ASP A 354 -17.92 14.93 -11.24
CA ASP A 354 -18.86 14.12 -10.44
C ASP A 354 -18.16 13.25 -9.38
N TYR A 355 -16.91 12.85 -9.64
CA TYR A 355 -16.08 12.07 -8.71
C TYR A 355 -14.99 12.92 -8.07
N GLY A 356 -14.99 14.23 -8.33
CA GLY A 356 -13.94 15.14 -7.90
C GLY A 356 -12.56 14.75 -8.38
N LEU A 357 -12.46 14.01 -9.50
CA LEU A 357 -11.18 13.58 -10.03
C LEU A 357 -10.50 14.77 -10.71
N VAL A 358 -9.31 15.12 -10.21
CA VAL A 358 -8.45 16.15 -10.77
C VAL A 358 -7.06 15.57 -10.93
N VAL A 359 -6.50 15.63 -12.13
CA VAL A 359 -5.19 15.06 -12.45
C VAL A 359 -4.07 16.04 -12.09
N ASN A 360 -2.89 15.53 -11.71
CA ASN A 360 -1.66 16.33 -11.67
C ASN A 360 -0.96 16.28 -13.04
N PRO A 361 -1.01 17.34 -13.88
CA PRO A 361 -0.41 17.31 -15.22
C PRO A 361 1.10 17.01 -15.22
N GLN A 362 1.82 17.43 -14.17
CA GLN A 362 3.28 17.20 -14.04
C GLN A 362 3.67 15.74 -13.83
N LYS A 363 2.70 14.91 -13.44
CA LYS A 363 2.90 13.48 -13.19
C LYS A 363 2.26 12.60 -14.25
N VAL A 364 1.57 13.20 -15.22
CA VAL A 364 1.07 12.47 -16.38
C VAL A 364 2.24 12.10 -17.27
N VAL A 365 2.26 10.84 -17.70
CA VAL A 365 3.32 10.31 -18.56
C VAL A 365 2.67 9.57 -19.74
N VAL A 366 3.16 9.81 -20.94
CA VAL A 366 2.73 9.13 -22.17
C VAL A 366 3.94 8.76 -23.03
N ASN A 367 3.80 7.78 -23.94
CA ASN A 367 4.87 7.38 -24.88
C ASN A 367 4.52 7.66 -26.35
N PHE A 368 3.60 8.59 -26.60
CA PHE A 368 3.17 9.01 -27.94
C PHE A 368 3.04 10.52 -28.04
N GLN A 369 2.99 11.01 -29.28
CA GLN A 369 2.82 12.43 -29.57
C GLN A 369 1.41 12.88 -29.19
N VAL A 370 1.34 13.92 -28.39
CA VAL A 370 0.10 14.59 -28.01
C VAL A 370 0.04 15.88 -28.84
N SER A 371 -0.89 15.98 -29.79
CA SER A 371 -1.09 17.22 -30.55
C SER A 371 -1.60 18.35 -29.65
N GLU A 372 -1.33 19.58 -30.05
CA GLU A 372 -1.69 20.79 -29.28
C GLU A 372 -3.20 20.85 -28.97
N ASP A 373 -4.04 20.42 -29.91
CA ASP A 373 -5.50 20.33 -29.76
C ASP A 373 -5.98 19.31 -28.72
N LEU A 374 -5.13 18.36 -28.28
CA LEU A 374 -5.45 17.38 -27.24
C LEU A 374 -5.19 17.91 -25.83
N GLY A 375 -4.87 19.20 -25.69
CA GLY A 375 -4.53 19.81 -24.40
C GLY A 375 -3.08 19.55 -24.02
N ALA A 376 -2.15 19.74 -24.97
CA ALA A 376 -0.71 19.65 -24.73
C ALA A 376 -0.28 20.68 -23.68
N SER A 377 -0.45 20.35 -22.40
CA SER A 377 0.12 21.14 -21.32
C SER A 377 1.63 20.90 -21.35
N PRO A 378 2.48 21.94 -21.33
CA PRO A 378 3.94 21.78 -21.26
C PRO A 378 4.43 21.01 -20.01
N LYS A 379 3.49 20.64 -19.12
CA LYS A 379 3.71 19.88 -17.89
C LYS A 379 3.63 18.36 -18.10
N VAL A 380 3.03 17.86 -19.20
CA VAL A 380 2.91 16.42 -19.45
C VAL A 380 4.26 15.85 -19.90
N ARG A 381 4.69 14.75 -19.28
CA ARG A 381 5.97 14.12 -19.62
C ARG A 381 5.78 13.13 -20.78
N MET A 382 6.29 13.50 -21.96
CA MET A 382 6.36 12.60 -23.11
C MET A 382 7.66 11.79 -23.06
N LEU A 383 7.54 10.47 -23.12
CA LEU A 383 8.65 9.54 -23.24
C LEU A 383 8.79 9.05 -24.68
N PRO A 384 9.98 8.55 -25.09
CA PRO A 384 10.14 7.88 -26.37
C PRO A 384 9.19 6.68 -26.51
N ALA A 385 8.83 6.34 -27.74
CA ALA A 385 7.94 5.21 -28.03
C ALA A 385 8.46 3.89 -27.42
N SER A 386 9.77 3.66 -27.53
CA SER A 386 10.50 2.57 -26.89
C SER A 386 11.23 3.09 -25.65
N CYS A 387 10.75 2.74 -24.46
CA CYS A 387 11.36 3.17 -23.20
C CYS A 387 11.01 2.21 -22.05
N LEU A 388 11.62 2.45 -20.89
CA LEU A 388 11.20 1.87 -19.62
C LEU A 388 10.16 2.79 -18.95
N PHE A 389 8.89 2.44 -19.08
CA PHE A 389 7.77 3.25 -18.64
C PHE A 389 7.47 3.07 -17.14
N PRO A 390 7.51 4.15 -16.31
CA PRO A 390 7.42 4.04 -14.86
C PRO A 390 5.98 4.05 -14.32
N TRP A 391 5.62 3.06 -13.51
CA TRP A 391 4.32 3.04 -12.80
C TRP A 391 4.38 2.26 -11.47
N CYS A 392 3.87 2.84 -10.38
CA CYS A 392 3.80 2.24 -9.04
C CYS A 392 5.09 1.51 -8.55
N GLY A 393 6.27 2.06 -8.87
CA GLY A 393 7.56 1.48 -8.50
C GLY A 393 7.98 0.28 -9.38
N LEU A 394 7.39 0.15 -10.55
CA LEU A 394 7.77 -0.73 -11.66
C LEU A 394 8.26 0.11 -12.84
N LEU A 395 9.05 -0.51 -13.70
CA LEU A 395 9.43 -0.02 -15.02
C LEU A 395 9.00 -1.08 -16.03
N LEU A 396 8.18 -0.71 -17.00
CA LEU A 396 7.66 -1.60 -18.03
C LEU A 396 8.36 -1.29 -19.35
N ASP A 397 9.00 -2.27 -19.96
CA ASP A 397 9.50 -2.10 -21.33
C ASP A 397 8.31 -1.96 -22.28
N THR A 398 8.20 -0.81 -22.98
CA THR A 398 7.04 -0.54 -23.84
C THR A 398 6.98 -1.40 -25.09
N HIS A 399 8.08 -2.07 -25.45
CA HIS A 399 8.15 -2.97 -26.61
C HIS A 399 7.96 -4.44 -26.20
N THR A 400 8.64 -4.92 -25.16
CA THR A 400 8.61 -6.34 -24.77
C THR A 400 7.65 -6.67 -23.64
N LEU A 401 7.17 -5.66 -22.91
CA LEU A 401 6.45 -5.78 -21.64
C LEU A 401 7.24 -6.48 -20.52
N ASP A 402 8.58 -6.56 -20.65
CA ASP A 402 9.43 -6.97 -19.55
C ASP A 402 9.28 -5.99 -18.38
N VAL A 403 9.11 -6.54 -17.18
CA VAL A 403 8.84 -5.79 -15.96
C VAL A 403 10.10 -5.72 -15.11
N TYR A 404 10.55 -4.52 -14.80
CA TYR A 404 11.68 -4.27 -13.92
C TYR A 404 11.25 -3.55 -12.65
N LYS A 405 12.01 -3.74 -11.57
CA LYS A 405 11.80 -2.94 -10.35
C LYS A 405 12.41 -1.55 -10.50
N ASP A 406 11.63 -0.51 -10.18
CA ASP A 406 12.17 0.85 -10.08
C ASP A 406 12.90 1.05 -8.74
N TYR A 407 14.21 1.35 -8.82
CA TYR A 407 15.08 1.65 -7.68
C TYR A 407 15.39 3.14 -7.54
N SER A 408 14.83 4.02 -8.39
CA SER A 408 15.04 5.48 -8.35
C SER A 408 14.77 6.08 -6.96
N SER A 409 13.80 5.54 -6.22
CA SER A 409 13.48 5.96 -4.86
C SER A 409 14.57 5.72 -3.80
N TYR A 410 15.70 5.09 -4.17
CA TYR A 410 16.89 4.95 -3.31
C TYR A 410 18.02 5.89 -3.71
N ALA A 411 17.93 6.57 -4.87
CA ALA A 411 18.97 7.47 -5.35
C ALA A 411 19.20 8.60 -4.34
N GLY A 412 20.48 8.86 -4.02
CA GLY A 412 20.88 9.89 -3.07
C GLY A 412 20.51 9.62 -1.60
N LEU A 413 19.97 8.44 -1.27
CA LEU A 413 19.57 8.11 0.10
C LEU A 413 20.53 7.12 0.75
N SER A 414 20.82 7.32 2.04
CA SER A 414 21.50 6.30 2.83
C SER A 414 20.59 5.10 3.04
N LEU A 415 21.07 3.91 2.64
CA LEU A 415 20.36 2.65 2.82
C LEU A 415 20.13 2.30 4.29
N ARG A 416 20.86 2.93 5.22
CA ARG A 416 20.62 2.85 6.68
C ARG A 416 19.21 3.25 7.08
N TYR A 417 18.59 4.18 6.35
CA TYR A 417 17.22 4.62 6.59
C TYR A 417 16.18 3.84 5.78
N SER A 418 16.59 2.88 4.94
CA SER A 418 15.66 2.08 4.14
C SER A 418 14.93 0.98 4.92
N PHE A 419 15.35 0.72 6.16
CA PHE A 419 14.71 -0.22 7.10
C PHE A 419 15.10 0.10 8.55
N THR A 420 14.30 -0.37 9.50
CA THR A 420 14.59 -0.23 10.94
C THR A 420 15.36 -1.45 11.46
N LEU A 421 16.51 -1.19 12.07
CA LEU A 421 17.27 -2.16 12.85
C LEU A 421 16.81 -2.08 14.30
N GLY A 422 16.29 -3.17 14.85
CA GLY A 422 15.95 -3.27 16.27
C GLY A 422 17.18 -3.58 17.12
N PHE A 423 17.09 -3.31 18.42
CA PHE A 423 18.06 -3.80 19.40
C PHE A 423 17.66 -5.22 19.83
N SER A 424 18.63 -6.13 19.87
CA SER A 424 18.43 -7.49 20.36
C SER A 424 19.72 -8.04 20.95
N GLN A 425 19.61 -8.78 22.06
CA GLN A 425 20.71 -9.57 22.62
C GLN A 425 21.25 -10.63 21.63
N ARG A 426 20.42 -11.03 20.64
CA ARG A 426 20.79 -11.96 19.56
C ARG A 426 20.83 -11.21 18.21
N ALA A 427 21.74 -10.25 18.10
CA ALA A 427 21.81 -9.32 16.96
C ALA A 427 21.92 -10.04 15.60
N GLY A 428 22.76 -11.08 15.48
CA GLY A 428 22.89 -11.87 14.25
C GLY A 428 21.57 -12.53 13.82
N VAL A 429 20.82 -13.11 14.76
CA VAL A 429 19.51 -13.75 14.48
C VAL A 429 18.48 -12.71 14.06
N HIS A 430 18.46 -11.56 14.72
CA HIS A 430 17.55 -10.48 14.36
C HIS A 430 17.88 -9.92 12.96
N MET A 431 19.17 -9.73 12.65
CA MET A 431 19.65 -9.33 11.33
C MET A 431 19.22 -10.33 10.25
N LYS A 432 19.41 -11.65 10.47
CA LYS A 432 18.96 -12.70 9.55
C LYS A 432 17.46 -12.61 9.26
N LYS A 433 16.63 -12.56 10.31
CA LYS A 433 15.17 -12.45 10.18
C LYS A 433 14.77 -11.16 9.43
N LYS A 434 15.41 -10.04 9.75
CA LYS A 434 15.12 -8.76 9.11
C LYS A 434 15.45 -8.77 7.63
N LEU A 435 16.65 -9.23 7.27
CA LEU A 435 17.10 -9.32 5.88
C LEU A 435 16.23 -10.31 5.09
N MET A 436 15.97 -11.50 5.63
CA MET A 436 15.08 -12.48 5.00
C MET A 436 13.66 -11.92 4.79
N GLY A 437 13.10 -11.22 5.78
CA GLY A 437 11.82 -10.54 5.65
C GLY A 437 11.80 -9.47 4.56
N LEU A 438 12.88 -8.67 4.46
CA LEU A 438 13.03 -7.65 3.40
C LEU A 438 13.19 -8.29 2.01
N LEU A 439 13.92 -9.39 1.90
CA LEU A 439 14.08 -10.14 0.66
C LEU A 439 12.73 -10.65 0.17
N ARG A 440 11.97 -11.33 1.04
CA ARG A 440 10.60 -11.82 0.76
C ARG A 440 9.65 -10.71 0.34
N LEU A 441 9.73 -9.56 1.00
CA LEU A 441 8.89 -8.40 0.67
C LEU A 441 9.22 -7.77 -0.70
N LYS A 442 10.41 -8.01 -1.25
CA LYS A 442 10.86 -7.40 -2.52
C LYS A 442 10.98 -8.39 -3.67
N CYS A 443 11.12 -9.67 -3.37
CA CYS A 443 11.20 -10.76 -4.33
C CYS A 443 9.79 -11.20 -4.73
N HIS A 444 9.25 -10.61 -5.80
CA HIS A 444 7.91 -10.91 -6.30
C HIS A 444 7.95 -11.72 -7.60
N ALA A 445 6.94 -12.57 -7.80
CA ALA A 445 6.81 -13.41 -8.99
C ALA A 445 6.80 -12.60 -10.31
N ILE A 446 6.29 -11.36 -10.28
CA ILE A 446 6.25 -10.46 -11.44
C ILE A 446 7.62 -10.21 -12.09
N PHE A 447 8.71 -10.35 -11.33
CA PHE A 447 10.09 -10.16 -11.81
C PHE A 447 10.79 -11.47 -12.18
N LEU A 448 10.18 -12.61 -11.88
CA LEU A 448 10.81 -13.93 -11.93
C LEU A 448 10.12 -14.90 -12.90
N ASP A 449 8.91 -14.58 -13.37
CA ASP A 449 8.15 -15.41 -14.30
C ASP A 449 8.69 -15.27 -15.73
N PHE A 450 9.23 -16.35 -16.28
CA PHE A 450 9.76 -16.43 -17.65
C PHE A 450 8.67 -16.42 -18.73
N MET A 451 7.40 -16.61 -18.36
CA MET A 451 6.29 -16.46 -19.31
C MET A 451 6.02 -14.98 -19.59
N SER A 452 6.07 -14.14 -18.56
CA SER A 452 5.83 -12.70 -18.68
C SER A 452 7.10 -11.89 -18.97
N ASN A 453 8.28 -12.39 -18.60
CA ASN A 453 9.56 -11.68 -18.75
C ASN A 453 10.58 -12.47 -19.60
N SER A 454 11.41 -11.77 -20.37
CA SER A 454 12.54 -12.36 -21.07
C SER A 454 13.56 -12.92 -20.08
N VAL A 455 14.40 -13.84 -20.56
CA VAL A 455 15.46 -14.43 -19.74
C VAL A 455 16.39 -13.33 -19.19
N GLU A 456 16.79 -12.39 -20.04
CA GLU A 456 17.64 -11.26 -19.68
C GLU A 456 16.99 -10.37 -18.61
N ALA A 457 15.69 -10.06 -18.74
CA ALA A 457 14.96 -9.27 -17.77
C ALA A 457 14.90 -9.96 -16.39
N VAL A 458 14.63 -11.26 -16.35
CA VAL A 458 14.61 -12.03 -15.10
C VAL A 458 15.98 -12.02 -14.42
N TYR A 459 17.06 -12.30 -15.17
CA TYR A 459 18.43 -12.25 -14.60
C TYR A 459 18.81 -10.84 -14.15
N GLY A 460 18.46 -9.80 -14.92
CA GLY A 460 18.70 -8.40 -14.56
C GLY A 460 17.97 -7.99 -13.27
N ASN A 461 16.72 -8.44 -13.10
CA ASN A 461 15.96 -8.22 -11.88
C ASN A 461 16.56 -8.94 -10.67
N VAL A 462 16.94 -10.21 -10.84
CA VAL A 462 17.61 -11.00 -9.79
C VAL A 462 18.92 -10.33 -9.38
N TYR A 463 19.75 -9.93 -10.33
CA TYR A 463 21.00 -9.22 -10.07
C TYR A 463 20.77 -7.94 -9.26
N LYS A 464 19.88 -7.04 -9.71
CA LYS A 464 19.60 -5.77 -9.01
C LYS A 464 19.01 -6.00 -7.61
N LEU A 465 18.15 -7.01 -7.45
CA LEU A 465 17.61 -7.40 -6.15
C LEU A 465 18.71 -7.86 -5.19
N VAL A 466 19.57 -8.77 -5.64
CA VAL A 466 20.69 -9.31 -4.84
C VAL A 466 21.69 -8.22 -4.51
N LEU A 467 22.03 -7.34 -5.46
CA LEU A 467 22.93 -6.22 -5.25
C LEU A 467 22.40 -5.29 -4.15
N LEU A 468 21.14 -4.84 -4.24
CA LEU A 468 20.53 -4.03 -3.17
C LEU A 468 20.54 -4.78 -1.83
N HIS A 469 20.34 -6.11 -1.86
CA HIS A 469 20.37 -6.92 -0.65
C HIS A 469 21.77 -7.01 -0.02
N ALA A 470 22.82 -7.09 -0.83
CA ALA A 470 24.20 -7.06 -0.37
C ALA A 470 24.53 -5.73 0.34
N TRP A 471 24.08 -4.59 -0.21
CA TRP A 471 24.22 -3.29 0.47
C TRP A 471 23.46 -3.23 1.78
N ARG A 472 22.24 -3.78 1.85
CA ARG A 472 21.50 -3.87 3.12
C ARG A 472 22.21 -4.74 4.14
N PHE A 473 22.76 -5.87 3.69
CA PHE A 473 23.58 -6.73 4.54
C PHE A 473 24.78 -5.97 5.10
N HIS A 474 25.50 -5.21 4.27
CA HIS A 474 26.63 -4.39 4.69
C HIS A 474 26.24 -3.38 5.78
N VAL A 475 25.15 -2.63 5.55
CA VAL A 475 24.61 -1.67 6.52
C VAL A 475 24.22 -2.34 7.85
N CYS A 476 23.59 -3.52 7.80
CA CYS A 476 23.26 -4.29 9.00
C CYS A 476 24.52 -4.74 9.73
N ALA A 477 25.52 -5.26 9.01
CA ALA A 477 26.78 -5.75 9.55
C ALA A 477 27.57 -4.64 10.25
N GLN A 478 27.59 -3.44 9.67
CA GLN A 478 28.20 -2.25 10.30
C GLN A 478 27.45 -1.77 11.55
N SER A 479 26.15 -2.09 11.65
CA SER A 479 25.30 -1.70 12.78
C SER A 479 25.22 -2.76 13.87
N LEU A 480 26.04 -3.83 13.80
CA LEU A 480 26.07 -4.86 14.85
C LEU A 480 26.64 -4.28 16.16
N PRO A 481 26.21 -4.80 17.33
CA PRO A 481 26.71 -4.34 18.61
C PRO A 481 28.24 -4.44 18.71
N PHE A 482 28.82 -3.58 19.55
CA PHE A 482 30.26 -3.55 19.77
C PHE A 482 30.80 -4.95 20.11
N GLY A 483 31.88 -5.33 19.44
CA GLY A 483 32.50 -6.64 19.61
C GLY A 483 31.79 -7.82 18.92
N GLN A 484 30.65 -7.63 18.25
CA GLN A 484 29.97 -8.65 17.43
C GLN A 484 30.19 -8.42 15.94
N THR A 485 31.45 -8.40 15.50
CA THR A 485 31.81 -8.15 14.09
C THR A 485 31.66 -9.40 13.23
N VAL A 486 31.44 -9.21 11.92
CA VAL A 486 31.37 -10.32 10.94
C VAL A 486 32.62 -11.21 11.00
N ALA A 487 33.80 -10.60 11.14
CA ALA A 487 35.08 -11.31 11.21
C ALA A 487 35.19 -12.31 12.38
N LYS A 488 34.43 -12.13 13.47
CA LYS A 488 34.46 -13.04 14.63
C LYS A 488 33.61 -14.29 14.43
N ASN A 489 32.69 -14.29 13.48
CA ASN A 489 31.86 -15.45 13.18
C ASN A 489 31.50 -15.50 11.68
N PRO A 490 32.49 -15.63 10.78
CA PRO A 490 32.26 -15.55 9.34
C PRO A 490 31.34 -16.67 8.83
N ALA A 491 31.44 -17.87 9.42
CA ALA A 491 30.62 -19.02 9.05
C ALA A 491 29.11 -18.72 9.20
N TYR A 492 28.71 -18.09 10.30
CA TYR A 492 27.30 -17.72 10.53
C TYR A 492 26.75 -16.79 9.44
N PHE A 493 27.53 -15.77 9.05
CA PHE A 493 27.13 -14.82 8.03
C PHE A 493 27.14 -15.43 6.63
N LEU A 494 28.08 -16.32 6.33
CA LEU A 494 28.09 -17.07 5.08
C LEU A 494 26.85 -17.96 4.95
N HIS A 495 26.49 -18.70 6.00
CA HIS A 495 25.24 -19.48 6.02
C HIS A 495 24.00 -18.59 5.82
N MET A 496 23.98 -17.40 6.43
CA MET A 496 22.90 -16.42 6.21
C MET A 496 22.77 -16.03 4.74
N ILE A 497 23.90 -15.76 4.06
CA ILE A 497 23.93 -15.41 2.63
C ILE A 497 23.45 -16.59 1.77
N LEU A 498 23.92 -17.80 2.06
CA LEU A 498 23.50 -19.02 1.35
C LEU A 498 22.01 -19.29 1.51
N ASP A 499 21.44 -19.09 2.70
CA ASP A 499 20.00 -19.24 2.93
C ASP A 499 19.17 -18.28 2.06
N MET A 500 19.62 -17.03 1.94
CA MET A 500 18.97 -16.02 1.12
C MET A 500 19.06 -16.35 -0.37
N ALA A 501 20.22 -16.80 -0.84
CA ALA A 501 20.40 -17.27 -2.22
C ALA A 501 19.51 -18.50 -2.53
N ALA A 502 19.49 -19.47 -1.61
CA ALA A 502 18.62 -20.64 -1.71
C ALA A 502 17.13 -20.25 -1.76
N TYR A 503 16.72 -19.22 -1.02
CA TYR A 503 15.33 -18.74 -1.04
C TYR A 503 14.96 -18.18 -2.41
N VAL A 504 15.81 -17.33 -2.99
CA VAL A 504 15.59 -16.76 -4.32
C VAL A 504 15.53 -17.86 -5.38
N ASN A 505 16.47 -18.82 -5.37
CA ASN A 505 16.46 -19.96 -6.29
C ASN A 505 15.17 -20.79 -6.16
N ARG A 506 14.71 -21.07 -4.93
CA ARG A 506 13.44 -21.79 -4.73
C ARG A 506 12.26 -21.01 -5.26
N LEU A 507 12.21 -19.69 -5.08
CA LEU A 507 11.12 -18.87 -5.58
C LEU A 507 11.10 -18.85 -7.11
N ILE A 508 12.26 -18.69 -7.77
CA ILE A 508 12.38 -18.77 -9.23
C ILE A 508 11.83 -20.10 -9.74
N ARG A 509 12.22 -21.22 -9.12
CA ARG A 509 11.71 -22.55 -9.48
C ARG A 509 10.20 -22.69 -9.26
N LEU A 510 9.66 -22.12 -8.19
CA LEU A 510 8.23 -22.13 -7.89
C LEU A 510 7.42 -21.32 -8.92
N CYS A 511 7.92 -20.14 -9.32
CA CYS A 511 7.29 -19.29 -10.32
C CYS A 511 7.27 -19.93 -11.71
N ASN A 512 8.23 -20.80 -12.01
CA ASN A 512 8.45 -21.35 -13.35
C ASN A 512 8.29 -22.88 -13.40
N LYS A 513 7.47 -23.47 -12.54
CA LYS A 513 7.18 -24.91 -12.59
C LYS A 513 6.58 -25.28 -13.95
N GLY A 514 7.17 -26.26 -14.62
CA GLY A 514 6.72 -26.74 -15.94
C GLY A 514 7.26 -25.95 -17.13
N VAL A 515 8.06 -24.90 -16.91
CA VAL A 515 8.74 -24.18 -18.01
C VAL A 515 10.04 -24.90 -18.33
N SER A 516 10.13 -25.51 -19.51
CA SER A 516 11.39 -25.97 -20.07
C SER A 516 12.05 -24.80 -20.78
N LEU A 517 13.06 -24.18 -20.16
CA LEU A 517 13.96 -23.27 -20.85
C LEU A 517 14.75 -24.14 -21.83
N GLY A 518 14.32 -24.19 -23.09
CA GLY A 518 14.90 -25.05 -24.11
C GLY A 518 16.42 -24.89 -24.14
N SER A 519 17.14 -25.93 -23.71
CA SER A 519 18.60 -26.00 -23.84
C SER A 519 18.94 -26.27 -25.30
N ARG A 520 18.96 -25.24 -26.14
CA ARG A 520 19.70 -25.31 -27.40
C ARG A 520 21.18 -25.09 -27.08
N HIS A 521 21.96 -26.14 -27.31
CA HIS A 521 23.42 -26.24 -27.21
C HIS A 521 24.04 -26.40 -25.81
N GLN A 522 23.97 -27.63 -25.29
CA GLN A 522 25.17 -28.25 -24.70
C GLN A 522 25.56 -29.43 -25.59
N THR A 523 26.52 -29.19 -26.50
CA THR A 523 27.31 -30.25 -27.11
C THR A 523 28.00 -31.04 -26.01
N ARG A 524 27.67 -32.32 -25.90
CA ARG A 524 28.39 -33.28 -25.04
C ARG A 524 29.88 -33.28 -25.43
N PRO A 525 30.82 -33.13 -24.49
CA PRO A 525 32.18 -33.56 -24.75
C PRO A 525 32.22 -35.09 -24.83
N LYS A 526 32.95 -35.62 -25.82
CA LYS A 526 33.46 -36.99 -25.79
C LYS A 526 34.54 -37.11 -24.72
#